data_AF-A0A8J7MJA5-F1
#
_entry.id   AF-A0A8J7MJA5-F1
#
_cell.length_a   1.000
_cell.length_b   1.000
_cell.length_c   1.000
_cell.angle_alpha   90.00
_cell.angle_beta   90.00
_cell.angle_gamma   90.00
#
_symmetry.space_group_name_H-M   'P 1'
#
loop_
_entity.id
_entity.type
_entity.pdbx_description
1 polymer ?
#
loop_
_entity_poly.entity_id
_entity_poly.type
_entity_poly.pdbx_seq_one_letter_code
_entity_poly.pdbx_strand_id
1 'polypeptide(L)'
;MINQNKYFITLLILVFVTSCNSQNQRKETKNKKLENDQELFFDNRPNPKNRDAGDIVTNGLLDKDGNMWFTTFSEGVYKYDGIKFTNITTKDGLCSNKINSV
;
A
#
# COMPACT_ATOMS: atom_id res chain seq x y z
N MET A 1 -9.85 38.16 -30.89
CA MET A 1 -9.89 37.62 -29.51
C MET A 1 -10.53 36.22 -29.41
N ILE A 2 -10.50 35.41 -30.49
CA ILE A 2 -11.15 34.07 -30.56
C ILE A 2 -10.12 32.94 -30.45
N ASN A 3 -8.86 33.19 -30.85
CA ASN A 3 -7.81 32.16 -30.85
C ASN A 3 -7.30 31.81 -29.45
N GLN A 4 -7.35 32.75 -28.49
CA GLN A 4 -6.95 32.49 -27.09
C GLN A 4 -7.86 31.45 -26.41
N ASN A 5 -9.17 31.49 -26.70
CA ASN A 5 -10.13 30.51 -26.20
C ASN A 5 -9.93 29.12 -26.82
N LYS A 6 -9.41 29.03 -28.05
CA LYS A 6 -9.09 27.74 -28.67
C LYS A 6 -7.95 27.04 -27.93
N TYR A 7 -6.88 27.77 -27.61
CA TYR A 7 -5.75 27.21 -26.84
C TYR A 7 -6.17 26.76 -25.44
N PHE A 8 -7.07 27.52 -24.80
CA PHE A 8 -7.63 27.17 -23.49
C PHE A 8 -8.46 25.88 -23.54
N ILE A 9 -9.30 25.72 -24.57
CA ILE A 9 -10.09 24.49 -24.78
C ILE A 9 -9.17 23.31 -25.11
N THR A 10 -8.14 23.49 -25.93
CA THR A 10 -7.18 22.41 -26.22
C THR A 10 -6.37 22.00 -25.00
N LEU A 11 -6.03 22.94 -24.11
CA LEU A 11 -5.32 22.67 -22.87
C LEU A 11 -6.20 21.88 -21.88
N LEU A 12 -7.48 22.22 -21.78
CA LEU A 12 -8.46 21.50 -20.97
C LEU A 12 -8.61 20.04 -21.41
N ILE A 13 -8.66 19.77 -22.71
CA ILE A 13 -8.79 18.40 -23.25
C ILE A 13 -7.55 17.54 -22.91
N LEU A 14 -6.35 18.12 -22.98
CA LEU A 14 -5.10 17.43 -22.65
C LEU A 14 -5.03 16.94 -21.20
N VAL A 15 -5.64 17.67 -20.26
CA VAL A 15 -5.67 17.33 -18.83
C VAL A 15 -6.55 16.08 -18.57
N PHE A 16 -7.56 15.82 -19.40
CA PHE A 16 -8.44 14.65 -19.24
C PHE A 16 -7.84 13.33 -19.76
N VAL A 17 -6.78 13.39 -20.57
CA VAL A 17 -6.20 12.18 -21.21
C VAL A 17 -5.08 11.55 -20.39
N THR A 18 -4.59 12.21 -19.34
CA THR A 18 -3.63 11.60 -18.41
C THR A 18 -4.37 10.81 -17.34
N SER A 19 -5.15 9.80 -17.74
CA SER A 19 -5.60 8.79 -16.78
C SER A 19 -4.40 7.92 -16.43
N CYS A 20 -4.00 7.91 -15.16
CA CYS A 20 -3.00 6.96 -14.67
C CYS A 20 -3.57 5.56 -14.81
N ASN A 21 -2.86 4.68 -15.53
CA ASN A 21 -3.15 3.26 -15.53
C ASN A 21 -3.03 2.71 -14.10
N SER A 22 -4.17 2.34 -13.51
CA SER A 22 -4.20 1.55 -12.29
C SER A 22 -3.55 0.19 -12.56
N GLN A 23 -2.47 -0.13 -11.85
CA GLN A 23 -1.85 -1.44 -11.94
C GLN A 23 -2.68 -2.44 -11.14
N ASN A 24 -3.51 -3.22 -11.83
CA ASN A 24 -4.13 -4.40 -11.24
C ASN A 24 -3.43 -5.65 -11.78
N GLN A 25 -2.47 -6.18 -11.02
CA GLN A 25 -1.94 -7.53 -11.23
C GLN A 25 -2.02 -8.31 -9.92
N ARG A 26 -3.20 -8.84 -9.62
CA ARG A 26 -3.30 -10.02 -8.75
C ARG A 26 -3.23 -11.24 -9.67
N LYS A 27 -2.03 -11.83 -9.81
CA LYS A 27 -1.93 -13.20 -10.32
C LYS A 27 -2.57 -14.10 -9.27
N GLU A 28 -3.77 -14.60 -9.57
CA GLU A 28 -4.34 -15.72 -8.83
C GLU A 28 -3.44 -16.94 -9.06
N THR A 29 -2.59 -17.24 -8.08
CA THR A 29 -1.94 -18.55 -8.04
C THR A 29 -3.03 -19.57 -7.73
N LYS A 30 -3.43 -20.31 -8.77
CA LYS A 30 -4.28 -21.49 -8.65
C LYS A 30 -3.71 -22.41 -7.58
N ASN A 31 -4.47 -22.66 -6.53
CA ASN A 31 -4.21 -23.73 -5.57
C ASN A 31 -4.24 -25.07 -6.32
N LYS A 32 -3.07 -25.55 -6.75
CA LYS A 32 -2.89 -26.94 -7.18
C LYS A 32 -2.50 -27.74 -5.95
N LYS A 33 -3.36 -28.69 -5.61
CA LYS A 33 -3.23 -29.59 -4.46
C LYS A 33 -1.97 -30.47 -4.61
N LEU A 34 -1.34 -30.67 -3.46
CA LEU A 34 -0.08 -31.36 -3.13
C LEU A 34 0.17 -32.70 -3.83
N GLU A 35 1.38 -32.91 -4.35
CA GLU A 35 2.05 -34.21 -4.36
C GLU A 35 3.56 -33.98 -4.28
N ASN A 36 4.24 -34.81 -3.47
CA ASN A 36 5.68 -34.79 -3.19
C ASN A 36 6.50 -34.63 -4.47
N ASP A 37 7.49 -33.72 -4.44
CA ASP A 37 8.86 -33.92 -4.90
C ASP A 37 9.68 -32.65 -4.58
N GLN A 38 10.81 -32.83 -3.91
CA GLN A 38 11.70 -31.74 -3.51
C GLN A 38 12.37 -31.10 -4.74
N GLU A 39 11.82 -29.98 -5.21
CA GLU A 39 12.63 -28.90 -5.75
C GLU A 39 12.60 -27.74 -4.74
N LEU A 40 13.62 -27.71 -3.90
CA LEU A 40 13.88 -26.56 -3.03
C LEU A 40 14.26 -25.38 -3.93
N PHE A 41 13.25 -24.60 -4.33
CA PHE A 41 13.45 -23.24 -4.80
C PHE A 41 14.07 -22.43 -3.65
N PHE A 42 15.39 -22.51 -3.50
CA PHE A 42 16.15 -21.59 -2.67
C PHE A 42 15.99 -20.20 -3.28
N ASP A 43 15.01 -19.49 -2.74
CA ASP A 43 14.84 -18.07 -2.95
C ASP A 43 16.12 -17.37 -2.49
N ASN A 44 16.95 -16.96 -3.45
CA ASN A 44 18.16 -16.18 -3.21
C ASN A 44 17.85 -14.73 -2.77
N ARG A 45 16.59 -14.39 -2.47
CA ARG A 45 16.30 -13.17 -1.70
C ARG A 45 17.07 -13.29 -0.39
N PRO A 46 17.86 -12.27 0.01
CA PRO A 46 18.50 -12.28 1.31
C PRO A 46 17.39 -12.57 2.32
N ASN A 47 17.45 -13.73 2.97
CA ASN A 47 16.57 -14.03 4.10
C ASN A 47 16.80 -12.87 5.06
N PRO A 48 15.83 -11.95 5.24
CA PRO A 48 16.03 -10.83 6.13
C PRO A 48 16.13 -11.46 7.50
N LYS A 49 17.36 -11.63 7.99
CA LYS A 49 17.65 -12.47 9.16
C LYS A 49 16.91 -11.99 10.41
N ASN A 50 16.28 -10.80 10.35
CA ASN A 50 15.49 -10.19 11.41
C ASN A 50 14.21 -9.55 10.83
N ARG A 51 13.27 -10.32 10.25
CA ARG A 51 11.89 -9.80 10.11
C ARG A 51 11.24 -9.87 11.47
N ASP A 52 11.14 -8.73 12.13
CA ASP A 52 10.47 -8.66 13.42
C ASP A 52 8.96 -8.62 13.21
N ALA A 53 8.22 -8.95 14.27
CA ALA A 53 6.75 -8.88 14.25
C ALA A 53 6.23 -7.48 13.86
N GLY A 54 7.03 -6.43 14.07
CA GLY A 54 6.74 -5.07 13.61
C GLY A 54 6.69 -4.88 12.10
N ASP A 55 7.50 -5.64 11.35
CA ASP A 55 7.61 -5.51 9.89
C ASP A 55 6.38 -6.05 9.15
N ILE A 56 5.48 -6.73 9.86
CA ILE A 56 4.31 -7.39 9.29
C ILE A 56 3.13 -6.41 9.32
N VAL A 57 2.83 -5.82 8.17
CA VAL A 57 1.60 -5.08 7.93
C VAL A 57 0.42 -6.06 7.80
N THR A 58 -0.64 -5.86 8.59
CA THR A 58 -1.76 -6.79 8.70
C THR A 58 -3.05 -6.28 8.02
N ASN A 59 -3.25 -4.97 7.94
CA ASN A 59 -4.42 -4.35 7.33
C ASN A 59 -4.08 -2.95 6.81
N GLY A 60 -4.91 -2.40 5.91
CA GLY A 60 -4.78 -1.05 5.41
C GLY A 60 -6.11 -0.39 5.04
N LEU A 61 -6.23 0.92 5.29
CA LEU A 61 -7.41 1.74 5.02
C LEU A 61 -7.00 3.08 4.37
N LEU A 62 -7.75 3.53 3.37
CA LEU A 62 -7.68 4.90 2.89
C LEU A 62 -8.84 5.69 3.49
N ASP A 63 -8.54 6.77 4.22
CA ASP A 63 -9.59 7.63 4.76
C ASP A 63 -10.09 8.65 3.72
N LYS A 64 -11.20 9.30 4.06
CA LYS A 64 -11.86 10.33 3.24
C LYS A 64 -11.03 11.59 3.01
N ASP A 65 -10.01 11.82 3.83
CA ASP A 65 -9.11 12.97 3.75
C ASP A 65 -7.82 12.61 2.98
N GLY A 66 -7.74 11.39 2.43
CA GLY A 66 -6.65 10.90 1.60
C GLY A 66 -5.48 10.29 2.37
N ASN A 67 -5.58 10.11 3.69
CA ASN A 67 -4.52 9.47 4.46
C ASN A 67 -4.62 7.96 4.37
N MET A 68 -3.48 7.29 4.25
CA MET A 68 -3.40 5.84 4.31
C MET A 68 -3.02 5.39 5.71
N TRP A 69 -3.74 4.42 6.23
CA TRP A 69 -3.55 3.84 7.55
C TRP A 69 -3.16 2.38 7.40
N PHE A 70 -2.19 1.92 8.18
CA PHE A 70 -1.67 0.56 8.15
C PHE A 70 -1.55 0.03 9.58
N THR A 71 -2.14 -1.12 9.85
CA THR A 71 -1.90 -1.82 11.11
C THR A 71 -0.69 -2.72 10.97
N THR A 72 0.07 -2.84 12.04
CA THR A 72 1.15 -3.83 12.15
C THR A 72 0.79 -4.90 13.16
N PHE A 73 1.49 -6.04 13.11
CA PHE A 73 1.22 -7.12 14.05
C PHE A 73 1.58 -6.75 15.50
N SER A 74 2.58 -5.89 15.74
CA SER A 74 3.00 -5.52 17.11
C SER A 74 3.53 -4.10 17.33
N GLU A 75 3.55 -3.23 16.32
CA GLU A 75 4.16 -1.90 16.39
C GLU A 75 3.16 -0.74 16.34
N GLY A 76 1.86 -1.03 16.44
CA GLY A 76 0.81 -0.02 16.40
C GLY A 76 0.32 0.25 14.98
N VAL A 77 -0.01 1.51 14.72
CA VAL A 77 -0.63 1.96 13.46
C VAL A 77 0.25 3.01 12.81
N TYR A 78 0.56 2.81 11.54
CA TYR A 78 1.26 3.81 10.73
C TYR A 78 0.25 4.60 9.90
N LYS A 79 0.32 5.92 9.97
CA LYS A 79 -0.42 6.86 9.10
C LYS A 79 0.53 7.46 8.08
N TYR A 80 0.16 7.44 6.81
CA TYR A 80 0.81 8.20 5.74
C TYR A 80 -0.12 9.32 5.28
N ASP A 81 0.35 10.56 5.38
CA ASP A 81 -0.41 11.77 5.03
C ASP A 81 -0.17 12.26 3.59
N GLY A 82 0.53 11.46 2.77
CA GLY A 82 0.98 11.86 1.44
C GLY A 82 2.38 12.48 1.40
N ILE A 83 2.96 12.81 2.55
CA ILE A 83 4.29 13.41 2.68
C ILE A 83 5.21 12.54 3.54
N LYS A 84 4.71 12.05 4.68
CA LYS A 84 5.49 11.31 5.67
C LYS A 84 4.67 10.23 6.37
N PHE A 85 5.39 9.25 6.92
CA PHE A 85 4.82 8.26 7.83
C PHE A 85 4.89 8.77 9.27
N THR A 86 3.83 8.53 10.03
CA THR A 86 3.75 8.74 11.49
C THR A 86 3.35 7.42 12.14
N ASN A 87 4.15 6.93 13.08
CA ASN A 87 3.80 5.77 13.90
C ASN A 87 3.03 6.25 15.14
N ILE A 88 1.87 5.65 15.36
CA ILE A 88 1.02 5.87 16.53
C ILE A 88 1.05 4.59 17.37
N THR A 89 1.42 4.75 18.64
CA THR A 89 1.65 3.66 19.60
C THR A 89 0.84 3.86 20.88
N THR A 90 1.00 2.94 21.84
CA THR A 90 0.46 3.10 23.20
C THR A 90 0.96 4.36 23.91
N LYS A 91 2.13 4.89 23.54
CA LYS A 91 2.65 6.17 24.07
C LYS A 91 1.82 7.37 23.60
N ASP A 92 1.15 7.21 22.46
CA ASP A 92 0.32 8.24 21.82
C ASP A 92 -1.18 8.06 22.14
N GLY A 93 -1.53 7.06 22.96
CA GLY A 93 -2.88 6.83 23.46
C GLY A 93 -3.60 5.61 22.87
N LEU A 94 -2.95 4.77 22.06
CA LEU A 94 -3.56 3.49 21.67
C LEU A 94 -3.72 2.56 22.88
N CYS A 95 -4.83 1.80 22.92
CA CYS A 95 -5.04 0.78 23.94
C CYS A 95 -4.04 -0.40 23.84
N SER A 96 -3.44 -0.61 22.65
CA SER A 96 -2.50 -1.70 22.36
C SER A 96 -1.68 -1.37 21.10
N ASN A 97 -0.46 -1.89 21.00
CA ASN A 97 0.31 -1.87 19.75
C ASN A 97 -0.03 -3.04 18.82
N LYS A 98 -0.81 -4.02 19.30
CA LYS A 98 -1.35 -5.11 18.47
C LYS A 98 -2.76 -4.74 18.03
N ILE A 99 -2.90 -4.25 16.80
CA ILE A 99 -4.16 -3.78 16.23
C ILE A 99 -4.51 -4.66 15.02
N ASN A 100 -5.74 -5.17 14.99
CA ASN A 100 -6.20 -6.08 13.93
C ASN A 100 -6.89 -5.35 12.76
N SER A 101 -7.44 -4.16 13.00
CA SER A 101 -8.13 -3.37 11.98
C SER A 101 -8.11 -1.89 12.32
N VAL A 102 -8.12 -1.08 11.27
CA VAL A 102 -8.32 0.38 11.28
C VAL A 102 -9.48 0.73 10.37
#